data_AF-A0A448UYG1-F1
#
_entry.id   AF-A0A448UYG1-F1
#
_cell.length_a   1.000
_cell.length_b   1.000
_cell.length_c   1.000
_cell.angle_alpha   90.00
_cell.angle_beta   90.00
_cell.angle_gamma   90.00
#
_symmetry.space_group_name_H-M   'P 1'
#
loop_
_entity.id
_entity.type
_entity.pdbx_description
1 polymer ?
#
loop_
_entity_poly.entity_id
_entity_poly.type
_entity_poly.pdbx_seq_one_letter_code
_entity_poly.pdbx_strand_id
1 'polypeptide(L)'
;MPGYLDHQVGAAALLLGYNLATDRAALLAVLDRHAQDIIAGMAEENWWHRSGFAYGISGSIFALARWNHQMPSPERAREAVEILLRRLNDFNTGDEWRAQLTEHDSGEEHASGTWCSGSAGIALAFAALHLWMPELASRTDLDRAVQHAFRTGTRSNLTLCHGDFGTLDVLAWIADRIPDVPCAEDIRDAIENGYSASDIRAVLNDKSVRYSLTPSFMVGTSGVLSWLARRAENTRPYSPLIPEPFEVR
;
A
#
# COMPACT_ATOMS: atom_id res chain seq x y z
N MET A 1 3.75 14.01 -11.03
CA MET A 1 3.84 12.56 -10.78
C MET A 1 2.54 12.08 -10.14
N PRO A 2 1.80 11.09 -10.65
CA PRO A 2 0.54 10.64 -10.05
C PRO A 2 0.74 9.69 -8.85
N GLY A 3 1.60 10.07 -7.91
CA GLY A 3 1.86 9.32 -6.68
C GLY A 3 0.70 9.44 -5.68
N TYR A 4 0.64 8.47 -4.76
CA TYR A 4 -0.34 8.49 -3.67
C TYR A 4 -0.03 9.59 -2.65
N LEU A 5 1.24 9.87 -2.35
CA LEU A 5 1.61 10.82 -1.30
C LEU A 5 1.68 12.28 -1.75
N ASP A 6 1.83 12.55 -3.05
CA ASP A 6 2.17 13.87 -3.57
C ASP A 6 1.29 14.34 -4.73
N HIS A 7 0.19 13.63 -5.01
CA HIS A 7 -0.69 13.96 -6.12
C HIS A 7 -2.17 13.92 -5.78
N GLN A 8 -2.96 14.55 -6.66
CA GLN A 8 -4.42 14.61 -6.58
C GLN A 8 -5.08 13.22 -6.57
N VAL A 9 -4.43 12.20 -7.15
CA VAL A 9 -4.93 10.83 -7.18
C VAL A 9 -4.99 10.23 -5.79
N GLY A 10 -3.90 10.34 -5.01
CA GLY A 10 -3.87 9.84 -3.64
C GLY A 10 -4.76 10.64 -2.70
N ALA A 11 -4.81 11.97 -2.85
CA ALA A 11 -5.74 12.81 -2.12
C ALA A 11 -7.21 12.42 -2.39
N ALA A 12 -7.57 12.23 -3.66
CA ALA A 12 -8.92 11.78 -4.04
C ALA A 12 -9.23 10.39 -3.45
N ALA A 13 -8.30 9.43 -3.57
CA ALA A 13 -8.48 8.08 -3.03
C ALA A 13 -8.73 8.09 -1.52
N LEU A 14 -7.91 8.84 -0.75
CA LEU A 14 -8.06 8.99 0.70
C LEU A 14 -9.39 9.65 1.09
N LEU A 15 -9.72 10.78 0.48
CA LEU A 15 -10.95 11.52 0.80
C LEU A 15 -12.21 10.73 0.44
N LEU A 16 -12.18 9.98 -0.66
CA LEU A 16 -13.27 9.07 -1.07
C LEU A 16 -13.39 7.88 -0.10
N GLY A 17 -12.28 7.27 0.30
CA GLY A 17 -12.23 6.11 1.19
C GLY A 17 -12.84 6.39 2.55
N TYR A 18 -12.49 7.53 3.13
CA TYR A 18 -12.95 7.88 4.47
C TYR A 18 -14.20 8.77 4.49
N ASN A 19 -14.85 8.92 3.34
CA ASN A 19 -16.06 9.72 3.19
C ASN A 19 -15.90 11.15 3.73
N LEU A 20 -14.73 11.75 3.49
CA LEU A 20 -14.38 13.11 3.87
C LEU A 20 -14.64 14.13 2.74
N ALA A 21 -15.14 13.65 1.60
CA ALA A 21 -15.39 14.45 0.43
C ALA A 21 -16.69 15.26 0.56
N THR A 22 -16.60 16.58 0.39
CA THR A 22 -17.78 17.44 0.22
C THR A 22 -18.33 17.41 -1.20
N ASP A 23 -17.46 17.18 -2.19
CA ASP A 23 -17.82 16.97 -3.59
C ASP A 23 -17.24 15.64 -4.09
N ARG A 24 -18.03 14.58 -3.97
CA ARG A 24 -17.65 13.23 -4.39
C ARG A 24 -17.46 13.13 -5.92
N ALA A 25 -18.28 13.83 -6.69
CA ALA A 25 -18.26 13.76 -8.14
C ALA A 25 -16.95 14.35 -8.70
N ALA A 26 -16.49 15.47 -8.13
CA ALA A 26 -15.21 16.06 -8.50
C ALA A 26 -14.03 15.12 -8.25
N LEU A 27 -14.00 14.41 -7.11
CA LEU A 27 -12.93 13.45 -6.81
C LEU A 27 -12.96 12.23 -7.73
N LEU A 28 -14.14 11.74 -8.08
CA LEU A 28 -14.29 10.64 -9.05
C LEU A 28 -13.84 11.08 -10.45
N ALA A 29 -14.10 12.34 -10.84
CA ALA A 29 -13.60 12.91 -12.09
C ALA A 29 -12.06 13.04 -12.11
N VAL A 30 -11.40 13.29 -10.97
CA VAL A 30 -9.94 13.25 -10.86
C VAL A 30 -9.40 11.86 -11.18
N LEU A 31 -10.00 10.80 -10.64
CA LEU A 31 -9.60 9.42 -10.94
C LEU A 31 -9.86 9.04 -12.40
N ASP A 32 -10.98 9.52 -12.97
CA ASP A 32 -11.36 9.27 -14.37
C ASP A 32 -10.43 9.98 -15.36
N ARG A 33 -9.97 11.18 -14.99
CA ARG A 33 -8.93 11.88 -15.73
C ARG A 33 -7.59 11.17 -15.63
N HIS A 34 -7.22 10.68 -14.46
CA HIS A 34 -5.99 9.91 -14.28
C HIS A 34 -5.97 8.64 -15.16
N ALA A 35 -7.08 7.91 -15.22
CA ALA A 35 -7.22 6.77 -16.13
C ALA A 35 -7.03 7.19 -17.61
N GLN A 36 -7.57 8.35 -18.00
CA GLN A 36 -7.39 8.90 -19.34
C GLN A 36 -5.92 9.23 -19.63
N ASP A 37 -5.22 9.84 -18.68
CA ASP A 37 -3.82 10.22 -18.84
C ASP A 37 -2.90 8.99 -18.93
N ILE A 38 -3.22 7.90 -18.20
CA ILE A 38 -2.55 6.59 -18.32
C ILE A 38 -2.70 6.03 -19.74
N ILE A 39 -3.92 5.98 -20.26
CA ILE A 39 -4.21 5.42 -21.59
C ILE A 39 -3.52 6.24 -22.69
N ALA A 40 -3.50 7.56 -22.53
CA ALA A 40 -2.84 8.47 -23.45
C ALA A 40 -1.30 8.49 -23.30
N GLY A 41 -0.73 7.78 -22.32
CA GLY A 41 0.72 7.78 -22.05
C GLY A 41 1.25 9.13 -21.55
N MET A 42 0.41 9.95 -20.92
CA MET A 42 0.74 11.32 -20.50
C MET A 42 1.26 11.43 -19.05
N ALA A 43 1.49 10.30 -18.38
CA ALA A 43 2.11 10.30 -17.05
C ALA A 43 3.64 10.47 -17.16
N GLU A 44 4.23 11.14 -16.15
CA GLU A 44 5.67 11.39 -16.07
C GLU A 44 6.50 10.11 -16.14
N GLU A 45 7.61 10.15 -16.87
CA GLU A 45 8.49 8.99 -17.11
C GLU A 45 8.90 8.30 -15.81
N ASN A 46 9.45 9.05 -14.85
CA ASN A 46 9.91 8.52 -13.56
C ASN A 46 8.84 7.75 -12.76
N TRP A 47 7.56 8.09 -12.93
CA TRP A 47 6.47 7.37 -12.27
C TRP A 47 6.32 5.94 -12.80
N TRP A 48 6.45 5.77 -14.12
CA TRP A 48 6.41 4.45 -14.77
C TRP A 48 7.54 3.53 -14.33
N HIS A 49 8.58 4.06 -13.68
CA HIS A 49 9.69 3.28 -13.16
C HIS A 49 9.53 2.90 -11.68
N ARG A 50 8.38 3.15 -11.02
CA ARG A 50 8.16 2.79 -9.61
C ARG A 50 6.97 1.84 -9.45
N SER A 51 7.16 0.74 -8.73
CA SER A 51 6.10 -0.27 -8.52
C SER A 51 5.24 -0.01 -7.29
N GLY A 52 5.83 0.47 -6.18
CA GLY A 52 5.18 0.55 -4.87
C GLY A 52 4.01 1.52 -4.76
N PHE A 53 3.36 1.55 -3.59
CA PHE A 53 2.09 2.27 -3.41
C PHE A 53 2.25 3.79 -3.32
N ALA A 54 3.29 4.26 -2.63
CA ALA A 54 3.41 5.68 -2.26
C ALA A 54 3.61 6.60 -3.47
N TYR A 55 4.43 6.17 -4.43
CA TYR A 55 4.83 6.98 -5.59
C TYR A 55 4.79 6.19 -6.90
N GLY A 56 4.34 4.94 -6.87
CA GLY A 56 4.36 4.04 -8.02
C GLY A 56 2.97 3.66 -8.51
N ILE A 57 2.96 2.73 -9.45
CA ILE A 57 1.76 2.30 -10.16
C ILE A 57 0.76 1.56 -9.27
N SER A 58 1.20 0.90 -8.19
CA SER A 58 0.31 0.13 -7.30
C SER A 58 -0.76 1.00 -6.63
N GLY A 59 -0.43 2.23 -6.23
CA GLY A 59 -1.41 3.16 -5.66
C GLY A 59 -2.50 3.54 -6.66
N SER A 60 -2.14 3.64 -7.95
CA SER A 60 -3.10 3.90 -9.02
C SER A 60 -3.97 2.68 -9.34
N ILE A 61 -3.38 1.48 -9.38
CA ILE A 61 -4.14 0.23 -9.53
C ILE A 61 -5.20 0.14 -8.44
N PHE A 62 -4.82 0.35 -7.17
CA PHE A 62 -5.78 0.34 -6.06
C PHE A 62 -6.90 1.36 -6.25
N ALA A 63 -6.55 2.62 -6.49
CA ALA A 63 -7.53 3.70 -6.57
C ALA A 63 -8.54 3.49 -7.71
N LEU A 64 -8.05 3.08 -8.88
CA LEU A 64 -8.88 2.78 -10.04
C LEU A 64 -9.74 1.55 -9.79
N ALA A 65 -9.18 0.46 -9.28
CA ALA A 65 -9.94 -0.75 -8.95
C ALA A 65 -11.05 -0.46 -7.94
N ARG A 66 -10.74 0.27 -6.86
CA ARG A 66 -11.68 0.54 -5.77
C ARG A 66 -12.88 1.37 -6.20
N TRP A 67 -12.68 2.33 -7.10
CA TRP A 67 -13.70 3.33 -7.44
C TRP A 67 -14.28 3.19 -8.85
N ASN A 68 -13.82 2.21 -9.65
CA ASN A 68 -14.17 2.06 -11.06
C ASN A 68 -15.68 2.22 -11.34
N HIS A 69 -16.55 1.51 -10.61
CA HIS A 69 -18.00 1.52 -10.85
C HIS A 69 -18.70 2.84 -10.54
N GLN A 70 -18.03 3.75 -9.82
CA GLN A 70 -18.56 5.06 -9.46
C GLN A 70 -17.97 6.18 -10.34
N MET A 71 -16.92 5.87 -11.10
CA MET A 71 -16.30 6.83 -12.00
C MET A 71 -17.21 7.07 -13.22
N PRO A 72 -17.12 8.27 -13.84
CA PRO A 72 -17.83 8.57 -15.08
C PRO A 72 -17.63 7.54 -16.20
N SER A 73 -16.44 6.93 -16.31
CA SER A 73 -16.13 5.91 -17.33
C SER A 73 -15.48 4.67 -16.72
N PRO A 74 -16.25 3.69 -16.20
CA PRO A 74 -15.71 2.46 -15.59
C PRO A 74 -14.79 1.66 -16.53
N GLU A 75 -15.11 1.61 -17.82
CA GLU A 75 -14.38 0.89 -18.86
C GLU A 75 -13.01 1.51 -19.09
N ARG A 76 -12.88 2.82 -18.90
CA ARG A 76 -11.61 3.53 -18.95
C ARG A 76 -10.72 3.15 -17.76
N ALA A 77 -11.30 3.03 -16.57
CA ALA A 77 -10.56 2.52 -15.42
C ALA A 77 -10.05 1.10 -15.68
N ARG A 78 -10.87 0.22 -16.27
CA ARG A 78 -10.46 -1.14 -16.65
C ARG A 78 -9.29 -1.14 -17.63
N GLU A 79 -9.37 -0.39 -18.72
CA GLU A 79 -8.29 -0.29 -19.71
C GLU A 79 -6.99 0.26 -19.10
N ALA A 80 -7.09 1.32 -18.27
CA ALA A 80 -5.95 1.87 -17.56
C ALA A 80 -5.31 0.84 -16.62
N VAL A 81 -6.09 0.06 -15.88
CA VAL A 81 -5.58 -1.01 -15.02
C VAL A 81 -4.88 -2.10 -15.83
N GLU A 82 -5.38 -2.50 -17.00
CA GLU A 82 -4.71 -3.45 -17.89
C GLU A 82 -3.34 -2.95 -18.37
N ILE A 83 -3.22 -1.65 -18.65
CA ILE A 83 -1.92 -1.01 -18.97
C ILE A 83 -0.99 -1.08 -17.75
N LEU A 84 -1.48 -0.73 -16.57
CA LEU A 84 -0.67 -0.75 -15.34
C LEU A 84 -0.24 -2.16 -14.95
N LEU A 85 -1.08 -3.18 -15.12
CA LEU A 85 -0.72 -4.57 -14.85
C LEU A 85 0.37 -5.08 -15.79
N ARG A 86 0.28 -4.77 -17.08
CA ARG A 86 1.37 -5.06 -18.03
C ARG A 86 2.66 -4.39 -17.60
N ARG A 87 2.60 -3.13 -17.16
CA ARG A 87 3.77 -2.42 -16.64
C ARG A 87 4.30 -3.01 -15.33
N LEU A 88 3.43 -3.42 -14.42
CA LEU A 88 3.82 -4.05 -13.16
C LEU A 88 4.56 -5.37 -13.39
N ASN A 89 4.25 -6.09 -14.46
CA ASN A 89 4.96 -7.29 -14.85
C ASN A 89 6.43 -7.03 -15.24
N ASP A 90 6.79 -5.84 -15.72
CA ASP A 90 8.19 -5.47 -16.00
C ASP A 90 9.05 -5.47 -14.72
N PHE A 91 8.43 -5.29 -13.54
CA PHE A 91 9.12 -5.33 -12.25
C PHE A 91 9.25 -6.75 -11.69
N ASN A 92 8.54 -7.73 -12.25
CA ASN A 92 8.47 -9.09 -11.75
C ASN A 92 9.77 -9.85 -12.09
N THR A 93 10.47 -10.33 -11.06
CA THR A 93 11.73 -11.10 -11.21
C THR A 93 11.52 -12.61 -11.08
N GLY A 94 10.27 -13.07 -10.94
CA GLY A 94 9.94 -14.46 -10.66
C GLY A 94 9.68 -14.72 -9.18
N ASP A 95 10.52 -14.24 -8.28
CA ASP A 95 10.34 -14.44 -6.83
C ASP A 95 9.83 -13.20 -6.09
N GLU A 96 9.94 -12.02 -6.71
CA GLU A 96 9.56 -10.73 -6.14
C GLU A 96 9.24 -9.70 -7.22
N TRP A 97 8.90 -8.48 -6.79
CA TRP A 97 8.78 -7.30 -7.66
C TRP A 97 9.80 -6.26 -7.22
N ARG A 98 10.57 -5.75 -8.19
CA ARG A 98 11.51 -4.66 -7.96
C ARG A 98 10.76 -3.39 -7.56
N ALA A 99 11.35 -2.61 -6.67
CA ALA A 99 10.83 -1.29 -6.31
C ALA A 99 10.90 -0.29 -7.47
N GLN A 100 11.98 -0.37 -8.26
CA GLN A 100 12.28 0.56 -9.34
C GLN A 100 12.94 -0.13 -10.55
N LEU A 101 12.71 0.41 -11.75
CA LEU A 101 13.36 0.01 -13.01
C LEU A 101 14.43 1.05 -13.39
N THR A 102 15.65 0.97 -12.84
CA THR A 102 16.80 1.81 -13.28
C THR A 102 18.11 1.02 -13.26
N GLU A 103 19.03 1.32 -14.19
CA GLU A 103 20.32 0.63 -14.41
C GLU A 103 21.41 0.97 -13.37
N HIS A 104 21.23 2.00 -12.53
CA HIS A 104 22.17 2.33 -11.47
C HIS A 104 21.65 1.84 -10.12
N ASP A 105 21.93 0.57 -9.87
CA ASP A 105 21.89 -0.05 -8.54
C ASP A 105 22.93 0.64 -7.64
N SER A 106 22.58 1.79 -7.07
CA SER A 106 23.36 2.41 -5.99
C SER A 106 23.04 1.71 -4.67
N GLY A 107 23.44 0.43 -4.56
CA GLY A 107 23.94 -0.23 -3.35
C GLY A 107 23.15 -0.20 -2.03
N GLU A 108 21.96 0.38 -1.94
CA GLU A 108 21.09 0.27 -0.77
C GLU A 108 19.95 -0.68 -1.11
N GLU A 109 19.83 -1.79 -0.38
CA GLU A 109 18.73 -2.75 -0.45
C GLU A 109 17.38 -2.01 -0.42
N HIS A 110 16.76 -1.84 -1.59
CA HIS A 110 15.47 -1.15 -1.70
C HIS A 110 14.35 -2.05 -1.17
N ALA A 111 14.14 -2.01 0.14
CA ALA A 111 12.88 -2.23 0.86
C ALA A 111 11.82 -3.11 0.14
N SER A 112 12.19 -4.35 -0.22
CA SER A 112 11.38 -5.25 -1.06
C SER A 112 10.06 -5.67 -0.42
N GLY A 113 9.95 -5.56 0.90
CA GLY A 113 8.77 -5.94 1.68
C GLY A 113 7.74 -4.83 1.96
N THR A 114 8.05 -3.58 1.69
CA THR A 114 7.37 -2.45 2.37
C THR A 114 6.17 -1.85 1.61
N TRP A 115 5.34 -1.05 2.29
CA TRP A 115 4.17 -0.39 1.68
C TRP A 115 4.56 0.62 0.59
N CYS A 116 5.52 1.51 0.87
CA CYS A 116 5.79 2.64 -0.02
C CYS A 116 6.42 2.22 -1.36
N SER A 117 7.34 1.24 -1.34
CA SER A 117 8.15 0.86 -2.49
C SER A 117 8.24 -0.65 -2.74
N GLY A 118 7.52 -1.49 -1.98
CA GLY A 118 7.70 -2.95 -2.01
C GLY A 118 6.40 -3.74 -2.13
N SER A 119 6.56 -5.04 -1.90
CA SER A 119 5.52 -6.07 -2.06
C SER A 119 4.28 -5.86 -1.21
N ALA A 120 4.33 -5.22 -0.04
CA ALA A 120 3.10 -4.92 0.71
C ALA A 120 2.20 -3.94 -0.07
N GLY A 121 2.77 -2.91 -0.67
CA GLY A 121 2.01 -1.98 -1.52
C GLY A 121 1.43 -2.64 -2.77
N ILE A 122 2.17 -3.59 -3.35
CA ILE A 122 1.74 -4.38 -4.50
C ILE A 122 0.65 -5.38 -4.11
N ALA A 123 0.79 -6.04 -2.96
CA ALA A 123 -0.22 -6.95 -2.42
C ALA A 123 -1.54 -6.22 -2.18
N LEU A 124 -1.48 -4.98 -1.67
CA LEU A 124 -2.66 -4.13 -1.51
C LEU A 124 -3.36 -3.84 -2.85
N ALA A 125 -2.59 -3.58 -3.91
CA ALA A 125 -3.13 -3.38 -5.26
C ALA A 125 -3.77 -4.67 -5.82
N PHE A 126 -3.13 -5.83 -5.65
CA PHE A 126 -3.70 -7.11 -6.08
C PHE A 126 -4.95 -7.50 -5.30
N ALA A 127 -4.98 -7.21 -3.99
CA ALA A 127 -6.17 -7.44 -3.18
C ALA A 127 -7.33 -6.54 -3.64
N ALA A 128 -7.05 -5.29 -4.03
CA ALA A 128 -8.05 -4.39 -4.60
C ALA A 128 -8.65 -4.94 -5.91
N LEU A 129 -7.82 -5.49 -6.79
CA LEU A 129 -8.29 -6.16 -8.00
C LEU A 129 -9.15 -7.37 -7.65
N HIS A 130 -8.69 -8.22 -6.73
CA HIS A 130 -9.45 -9.38 -6.29
C HIS A 130 -10.86 -9.03 -5.78
N LEU A 131 -10.97 -7.93 -5.03
CA LEU A 131 -12.23 -7.50 -4.42
C LEU A 131 -13.16 -6.75 -5.37
N TRP A 132 -12.63 -5.93 -6.28
CA TRP A 132 -13.43 -4.95 -7.03
C TRP A 132 -13.28 -5.00 -8.56
N MET A 133 -12.31 -5.74 -9.07
CA MET A 133 -12.12 -6.00 -10.51
C MET A 133 -11.63 -7.45 -10.73
N PRO A 134 -12.42 -8.46 -10.31
CA PRO A 134 -11.98 -9.86 -10.28
C PRO A 134 -11.62 -10.41 -11.66
N GLU A 135 -12.13 -9.83 -12.74
CA GLU A 135 -11.80 -10.18 -14.12
C GLU A 135 -10.35 -9.87 -14.51
N LEU A 136 -9.69 -8.96 -13.79
CA LEU A 136 -8.27 -8.61 -13.96
C LEU A 136 -7.38 -9.20 -12.86
N ALA A 137 -7.96 -9.88 -11.87
CA ALA A 137 -7.24 -10.36 -10.71
C ALA A 137 -6.47 -11.66 -11.00
N SER A 138 -5.25 -11.74 -10.46
CA SER A 138 -4.44 -12.96 -10.43
C SER A 138 -4.29 -13.42 -8.98
N ARG A 139 -4.93 -14.54 -8.65
CA ARG A 139 -4.82 -15.12 -7.29
C ARG A 139 -3.40 -15.52 -6.96
N THR A 140 -2.70 -16.10 -7.94
CA THR A 140 -1.29 -16.48 -7.80
C THR A 140 -0.41 -15.29 -7.44
N ASP A 141 -0.58 -14.15 -8.12
CA ASP A 141 0.23 -12.95 -7.85
C ASP A 141 -0.10 -12.32 -6.50
N LEU A 142 -1.39 -12.28 -6.11
CA LEU A 142 -1.81 -11.85 -4.79
C LEU A 142 -1.13 -12.69 -3.69
N ASP A 143 -1.26 -14.02 -3.77
CA ASP A 143 -0.73 -14.94 -2.77
C ASP A 143 0.80 -14.79 -2.65
N ARG A 144 1.50 -14.68 -3.79
CA ARG A 144 2.94 -14.44 -3.81
C ARG A 144 3.33 -13.11 -3.18
N ALA A 145 2.60 -12.03 -3.49
CA ALA A 145 2.88 -10.71 -2.96
C ALA A 145 2.65 -10.66 -1.44
N VAL A 146 1.58 -11.29 -0.94
CA VAL A 146 1.29 -11.41 0.50
C VAL A 146 2.40 -12.18 1.23
N GLN A 147 2.78 -13.36 0.72
CA GLN A 147 3.86 -14.17 1.32
C GLN A 147 5.18 -13.42 1.33
N HIS A 148 5.53 -12.77 0.22
CA HIS A 148 6.77 -12.01 0.14
C HIS A 148 6.76 -10.83 1.13
N ALA A 149 5.68 -10.05 1.15
CA ALA A 149 5.53 -8.91 2.05
C ALA A 149 5.62 -9.32 3.52
N PHE A 150 4.97 -10.41 3.91
CA PHE A 150 5.04 -10.91 5.29
C PHE A 150 6.46 -11.34 5.66
N ARG A 151 7.13 -12.08 4.77
CA ARG A 151 8.49 -12.58 5.01
C ARG A 151 9.56 -11.49 5.05
N THR A 152 9.43 -10.43 4.25
CA THR A 152 10.51 -9.44 4.07
C THR A 152 10.20 -8.06 4.62
N GLY A 153 8.94 -7.75 4.90
CA GLY A 153 8.46 -6.43 5.33
C GLY A 153 8.45 -6.17 6.83
N THR A 154 8.77 -7.18 7.65
CA THR A 154 8.92 -7.08 9.12
C THR A 154 10.38 -7.33 9.51
N ARG A 155 11.14 -6.29 9.82
CA ARG A 155 12.59 -6.32 10.09
C ARG A 155 13.01 -5.42 11.26
N SER A 156 12.18 -5.30 12.31
CA SER A 156 12.44 -4.46 13.50
C SER A 156 12.51 -2.95 13.23
N ASN A 157 11.91 -2.49 12.12
CA ASN A 157 11.69 -1.07 11.87
C ASN A 157 10.21 -0.76 12.14
N LEU A 158 9.86 -0.13 13.25
CA LEU A 158 8.45 0.05 13.65
C LEU A 158 7.68 1.13 12.85
N THR A 159 8.26 1.68 11.79
CA THR A 159 7.64 2.79 11.04
C THR A 159 6.46 2.37 10.16
N LEU A 160 5.62 3.34 9.78
CA LEU A 160 4.45 3.09 8.92
C LEU A 160 4.80 3.10 7.42
N CYS A 161 5.74 3.93 6.97
CA CYS A 161 6.04 4.07 5.54
C CYS A 161 6.74 2.83 4.97
N HIS A 162 7.75 2.36 5.70
CA HIS A 162 8.67 1.32 5.24
C HIS A 162 9.15 0.42 6.39
N GLY A 163 8.24 0.18 7.32
CA GLY A 163 8.49 -0.63 8.50
C GLY A 163 7.39 -1.64 8.76
N ASP A 164 7.66 -2.45 9.76
CA ASP A 164 6.86 -3.54 10.28
C ASP A 164 5.39 -3.15 10.43
N PHE A 165 5.12 -2.03 11.09
CA PHE A 165 3.75 -1.63 11.44
C PHE A 165 2.93 -1.24 10.20
N GLY A 166 3.56 -0.62 9.21
CA GLY A 166 2.89 -0.33 7.95
C GLY A 166 2.62 -1.57 7.13
N THR A 167 3.60 -2.47 7.04
CA THR A 167 3.45 -3.76 6.36
C THR A 167 2.33 -4.58 7.02
N LEU A 168 2.32 -4.67 8.36
CA LEU A 168 1.32 -5.43 9.10
C LEU A 168 -0.07 -4.82 8.97
N ASP A 169 -0.22 -3.49 8.98
CA ASP A 169 -1.55 -2.88 8.75
C ASP A 169 -2.12 -3.25 7.37
N VAL A 170 -1.27 -3.26 6.33
CA VAL A 170 -1.68 -3.70 4.98
C VAL A 170 -2.06 -5.17 4.97
N LEU A 171 -1.22 -6.04 5.52
CA LEU A 171 -1.47 -7.48 5.55
C LEU A 171 -2.70 -7.85 6.37
N ALA A 172 -2.94 -7.15 7.48
CA ALA A 172 -4.14 -7.30 8.29
C ALA A 172 -5.40 -6.97 7.48
N TRP A 173 -5.38 -5.88 6.73
CA TRP A 173 -6.49 -5.47 5.87
C TRP A 173 -6.78 -6.51 4.79
N ILE A 174 -5.73 -7.08 4.19
CA ILE A 174 -5.88 -8.14 3.19
C ILE A 174 -6.48 -9.40 3.85
N ALA A 175 -5.94 -9.84 4.98
CA ALA A 175 -6.40 -11.06 5.67
C ALA A 175 -7.83 -10.96 6.21
N ASP A 176 -8.28 -9.76 6.62
CA ASP A 176 -9.68 -9.53 7.04
C ASP A 176 -10.66 -9.68 5.85
N ARG A 177 -10.27 -9.23 4.66
CA ARG A 177 -11.17 -9.20 3.48
C ARG A 177 -11.04 -10.37 2.55
N ILE A 178 -9.93 -11.08 2.60
CA ILE A 178 -9.65 -12.26 1.79
C ILE A 178 -9.11 -13.33 2.76
N PRO A 179 -9.98 -13.99 3.56
CA PRO A 179 -9.54 -14.83 4.68
C PRO A 179 -8.71 -16.05 4.31
N ASP A 180 -8.73 -16.45 3.03
CA ASP A 180 -8.01 -17.61 2.49
C ASP A 180 -6.65 -17.25 1.85
N VAL A 181 -6.16 -16.01 2.02
CA VAL A 181 -4.77 -15.68 1.64
C VAL A 181 -3.75 -16.47 2.47
N PRO A 182 -2.56 -16.75 1.90
CA PRO A 182 -1.50 -17.39 2.65
C PRO A 182 -1.07 -16.58 3.86
N CYS A 183 -0.62 -17.27 4.91
CA CYS A 183 -0.14 -16.68 6.16
C CYS A 183 -1.20 -15.87 6.94
N ALA A 184 -2.50 -15.97 6.63
CA ALA A 184 -3.53 -15.17 7.31
C ALA A 184 -3.57 -15.39 8.84
N GLU A 185 -3.30 -16.59 9.31
CA GLU A 185 -3.17 -16.90 10.75
C GLU A 185 -1.87 -16.33 11.34
N ASP A 186 -0.74 -16.53 10.67
CA ASP A 186 0.56 -15.99 11.11
C ASP A 186 0.57 -14.45 11.14
N ILE A 187 -0.11 -13.80 10.19
CA ILE A 187 -0.28 -12.35 10.15
C ILE A 187 -1.06 -11.88 11.38
N ARG A 188 -2.16 -12.55 11.73
CA ARG A 188 -2.95 -12.24 12.93
C ARG A 188 -2.12 -12.42 14.20
N ASP A 189 -1.41 -13.54 14.30
CA ASP A 189 -0.52 -13.80 15.44
C ASP A 189 0.60 -12.76 15.56
N ALA A 190 1.22 -12.35 14.44
CA ALA A 190 2.25 -11.31 14.45
C ALA A 190 1.71 -9.95 14.92
N ILE A 191 0.45 -9.64 14.63
CA ILE A 191 -0.19 -8.39 15.08
C ILE A 191 -0.54 -8.45 16.57
N GLU A 192 -1.07 -9.58 17.03
CA GLU A 192 -1.52 -9.76 18.42
C GLU A 192 -0.35 -10.00 19.39
N ASN A 193 0.60 -10.83 18.98
CA ASN A 193 1.63 -11.41 19.85
C ASN A 193 3.07 -11.10 19.41
N GLY A 194 3.27 -10.56 18.20
CA GLY A 194 4.61 -10.39 17.62
C GLY A 194 5.46 -9.28 18.24
N TYR A 195 4.87 -8.37 19.03
CA TYR A 195 5.57 -7.22 19.60
C TYR A 195 5.24 -7.01 21.08
N SER A 196 6.20 -7.33 21.96
CA SER A 196 6.04 -7.02 23.38
C SER A 196 6.25 -5.53 23.65
N ALA A 197 5.66 -5.03 24.75
CA ALA A 197 5.88 -3.66 25.20
C ALA A 197 7.37 -3.37 25.50
N SER A 198 8.13 -4.38 25.92
CA SER A 198 9.58 -4.27 26.12
C SER A 198 10.34 -4.11 24.80
N ASP A 199 9.99 -4.87 23.76
CA ASP A 199 10.68 -4.83 22.47
C ASP A 199 10.45 -3.49 21.79
N ILE A 200 9.20 -3.03 21.77
CA ILE A 200 8.85 -1.71 21.24
C ILE A 200 9.61 -0.61 21.97
N ARG A 201 9.66 -0.68 23.31
CA ARG A 201 10.38 0.31 24.12
C ARG A 201 11.89 0.27 23.84
N ALA A 202 12.47 -0.90 23.63
CA ALA A 202 13.88 -1.03 23.28
C ALA A 202 14.18 -0.31 21.96
N VAL A 203 13.38 -0.55 20.92
CA VAL A 203 13.54 0.11 19.60
C VAL A 203 13.35 1.64 19.70
N LEU A 204 12.36 2.10 20.46
CA LEU A 204 12.10 3.55 20.64
C LEU A 204 13.19 4.27 21.48
N ASN A 205 13.86 3.54 22.37
CA ASN A 205 14.94 4.08 23.19
C ASN A 205 16.31 4.02 22.50
N ASP A 206 16.47 3.19 21.47
CA ASP A 206 17.71 3.09 20.72
C ASP A 206 17.96 4.36 19.89
N LYS A 207 18.83 5.23 20.41
CA LYS A 207 19.21 6.50 19.77
C LYS A 207 20.17 6.33 18.59
N SER A 208 20.63 5.12 18.29
CA SER A 208 21.38 4.83 17.06
C SER A 208 20.45 4.71 15.85
N VAL A 209 19.17 4.43 16.06
CA VAL A 209 18.16 4.30 15.00
C VAL A 209 17.55 5.67 14.68
N ARG A 210 17.73 6.18 13.46
CA ARG A 210 17.22 7.51 13.07
C ARG A 210 15.71 7.70 13.31
N TYR A 211 14.93 6.63 13.16
CA TYR A 211 13.47 6.66 13.29
C TYR A 211 13.00 6.88 14.73
N SER A 212 13.83 6.50 15.73
CA SER A 212 13.53 6.74 17.15
C SER A 212 13.74 8.20 17.57
N LEU A 213 14.39 9.00 16.70
CA LEU A 213 14.74 10.40 16.94
C LEU A 213 13.75 11.39 16.32
N THR A 214 12.80 10.92 15.51
CA THR A 214 11.84 11.78 14.81
C THR A 214 10.41 11.53 15.27
N PRO A 215 9.63 12.58 15.62
CA PRO A 215 8.23 12.45 15.97
C PRO A 215 7.31 12.45 14.73
N SER A 216 7.82 12.14 13.53
CA SER A 216 6.98 12.09 12.33
C SER A 216 5.98 10.93 12.35
N PHE A 217 4.88 11.08 11.63
CA PHE A 217 3.84 10.06 11.56
C PHE A 217 4.26 8.86 10.70
N MET A 218 4.86 9.10 9.55
CA MET A 218 5.18 8.04 8.58
C MET A 218 6.48 7.29 8.91
N VAL A 219 7.49 7.98 9.45
CA VAL A 219 8.84 7.41 9.66
C VAL A 219 9.32 7.55 11.10
N GLY A 220 8.43 7.82 12.04
CA GLY A 220 8.79 8.20 13.39
C GLY A 220 7.88 7.66 14.48
N THR A 221 8.14 8.14 15.70
CA THR A 221 7.52 7.65 16.93
C THR A 221 6.02 7.93 17.01
N SER A 222 5.53 8.97 16.33
CA SER A 222 4.09 9.28 16.29
C SER A 222 3.30 8.22 15.51
N GLY A 223 3.88 7.61 14.47
CA GLY A 223 3.28 6.47 13.78
C GLY A 223 3.16 5.24 14.66
N VAL A 224 4.22 4.95 15.42
CA VAL A 224 4.26 3.86 16.42
C VAL A 224 3.17 4.07 17.47
N LEU A 225 3.07 5.28 18.03
CA LEU A 225 2.04 5.63 19.00
C LEU A 225 0.63 5.44 18.44
N SER A 226 0.40 5.90 17.20
CA SER A 226 -0.90 5.73 16.54
C SER A 226 -1.25 4.26 16.34
N TRP A 227 -0.30 3.45 15.88
CA TRP A 227 -0.50 2.00 15.68
C TRP A 227 -0.90 1.30 16.99
N LEU A 228 -0.29 1.68 18.12
CA LEU A 228 -0.59 1.15 19.45
C LEU A 228 -1.93 1.62 20.00
N ALA A 229 -2.21 2.94 19.94
CA ALA A 229 -3.45 3.52 20.46
C ALA A 229 -4.68 2.88 19.81
N ARG A 230 -4.59 2.66 18.49
CA ARG A 230 -5.62 2.01 17.68
C ARG A 230 -5.93 0.57 18.09
N ARG A 231 -4.97 -0.13 18.68
CA ARG A 231 -5.13 -1.51 19.17
C ARG A 231 -5.55 -1.56 20.64
N ALA A 232 -5.22 -0.53 21.42
CA ALA A 232 -5.65 -0.45 22.82
C ALA A 232 -7.15 -0.16 22.96
N GLU A 233 -7.74 0.58 22.02
CA GLU A 233 -9.12 1.06 22.15
C GLU A 233 -10.17 0.20 21.41
N ASN A 234 -9.79 -0.83 20.64
CA ASN A 234 -10.67 -1.52 19.68
C ASN A 234 -11.47 -0.54 18.79
N THR A 235 -10.93 0.66 18.56
CA THR A 235 -11.57 1.70 17.76
C THR A 235 -11.17 1.54 16.30
N ARG A 236 -12.13 1.73 15.39
CA ARG A 236 -11.92 1.73 13.93
C ARG A 236 -10.73 2.63 13.57
N PRO A 237 -9.56 2.07 13.26
CA PRO A 237 -8.43 2.92 13.05
C PRO A 237 -8.40 3.45 11.64
N TYR A 238 -8.21 4.75 11.53
CA TYR A 238 -7.76 5.39 10.32
C TYR A 238 -6.31 4.95 10.06
N SER A 239 -6.08 4.19 8.99
CA SER A 239 -4.72 3.97 8.48
C SER A 239 -4.47 4.92 7.32
N PRO A 240 -3.47 5.81 7.39
CA PRO A 240 -3.13 6.68 6.26
C PRO A 240 -2.65 5.89 5.03
N LEU A 241 -2.28 4.62 5.22
CA LEU A 241 -1.66 3.76 4.21
C LEU A 241 -2.69 3.12 3.28
N ILE A 242 -3.91 2.92 3.79
CA ILE A 242 -4.99 2.22 3.09
C ILE A 242 -6.12 3.23 2.90
N PRO A 243 -6.44 3.65 1.66
CA PRO A 243 -7.51 4.60 1.39
C PRO A 243 -8.88 3.90 1.41
N GLU A 244 -9.15 3.15 2.47
CA GLU A 244 -10.40 2.45 2.76
C GLU A 244 -10.54 2.26 4.29
N PRO A 245 -11.76 2.32 4.87
CA PRO A 245 -11.92 2.08 6.30
C PRO A 245 -11.59 0.63 6.65
N PHE A 246 -10.72 0.48 7.66
CA PHE A 246 -10.30 -0.81 8.18
C PHE A 246 -10.75 -0.97 9.64
N GLU A 247 -11.13 -2.19 10.04
CA GLU A 247 -11.26 -2.59 11.43
C GLU A 247 -10.09 -3.52 11.75
N VAL A 248 -9.20 -3.12 12.66
CA VAL A 248 -8.29 -4.10 13.28
C VAL A 248 -9.11 -4.79 14.35
N ARG A 249 -9.37 -6.09 14.17
CA ARG A 249 -9.90 -6.94 15.24
C ARG A 249 -8.76 -7.60 15.99
#